data_AF-A0AAW1SMQ1-F1
#
_entry.id   AF-A0AAW1SMQ1-F1
#
_cell.length_a   1.000
_cell.length_b   1.000
_cell.length_c   1.000
_cell.angle_alpha   90.00
_cell.angle_beta   90.00
_cell.angle_gamma   90.00
#
_symmetry.space_group_name_H-M   'P 1'
#
loop_
_entity.id
_entity.type
_entity.pdbx_description
1 polymer ?
#
loop_
_entity_poly.entity_id
_entity_poly.type
_entity_poly.pdbx_seq_one_letter_code
_entity_poly.pdbx_strand_id
1 'polypeptide(L)'
;MAQTISSSTIGFPRIGKNREAKKALESFWKGDNSLESLQKTFADLQVEAWTLQKDAGIQLIGLDGTMYDQVLDWVPHHGHHSFSLPGT
;
A
#
# COMPACT_ATOMS: atom_id res chain seq x y z
N MET A 1 24.84 26.98 -16.52
CA MET A 1 24.64 25.56 -16.15
C MET A 1 23.18 25.23 -16.37
N ALA A 2 22.87 24.16 -17.12
CA ALA A 2 21.48 23.72 -17.28
C ALA A 2 20.99 23.12 -15.95
N GLN A 3 19.81 23.53 -15.49
CA GLN A 3 19.19 22.92 -14.31
C GLN A 3 18.48 21.64 -14.74
N THR A 4 18.82 20.51 -14.10
CA THR A 4 18.09 19.25 -14.27
C THR A 4 16.84 19.30 -13.40
N ILE A 5 15.66 19.25 -14.01
CA ILE A 5 14.39 19.17 -13.29
C ILE A 5 14.15 17.70 -12.91
N SER A 6 13.92 17.44 -11.63
CA SER A 6 13.62 16.11 -11.11
C SER A 6 12.12 15.86 -10.99
N SER A 7 11.69 14.67 -11.39
CA SER A 7 10.30 14.19 -11.26
C SER A 7 10.15 13.32 -10.01
N SER A 8 9.06 13.51 -9.28
CA SER A 8 8.73 12.70 -8.10
C SER A 8 7.25 12.36 -8.02
N THR A 9 6.95 11.26 -7.34
CA THR A 9 5.60 10.83 -6.98
C THR A 9 5.46 10.75 -5.47
N ILE A 10 4.32 11.18 -4.94
CA ILE A 10 4.03 11.15 -3.49
C ILE A 10 3.35 9.83 -3.09
N GLY A 11 2.68 9.17 -4.04
CA GLY A 11 2.02 7.87 -3.85
C GLY A 11 1.47 7.33 -5.18
N PHE A 12 1.00 6.09 -5.17
CA PHE A 12 0.51 5.37 -6.34
C PHE A 12 -0.75 4.53 -6.00
N PRO A 13 -1.68 4.29 -6.95
CA PRO A 13 -2.84 3.44 -6.69
C PRO A 13 -2.45 2.00 -6.28
N ARG A 14 -2.82 1.62 -5.05
CA ARG A 14 -2.45 0.35 -4.40
C ARG A 14 -3.41 -0.82 -4.70
N ILE A 15 -4.54 -0.53 -5.34
CA ILE A 15 -5.62 -1.51 -5.54
C ILE A 15 -5.28 -2.60 -6.56
N GLY A 16 -4.32 -2.33 -7.45
CA GLY A 16 -3.98 -3.18 -8.60
C GLY A 16 -4.94 -3.00 -9.79
N LYS A 17 -4.48 -3.34 -11.00
CA LYS A 17 -5.24 -3.10 -12.26
C LYS A 17 -6.61 -3.78 -12.27
N ASN A 18 -6.74 -4.95 -11.63
CA ASN A 18 -7.97 -5.72 -11.57
C ASN A 18 -8.50 -5.89 -10.14
N ARG A 19 -8.17 -4.93 -9.26
CA ARG A 19 -8.57 -4.89 -7.85
C ARG A 19 -8.07 -6.09 -7.05
N GLU A 20 -6.87 -6.55 -7.36
CA GLU A 20 -6.20 -7.69 -6.74
C GLU A 20 -6.10 -7.52 -5.22
N ALA A 21 -5.76 -6.33 -4.73
CA ALA A 21 -5.68 -6.04 -3.29
C ALA A 21 -7.01 -6.27 -2.58
N LYS A 22 -8.13 -5.78 -3.16
CA LYS A 22 -9.48 -6.01 -2.62
C LYS A 22 -9.81 -7.50 -2.55
N LYS A 23 -9.57 -8.23 -3.64
CA LYS A 23 -9.89 -9.66 -3.72
C LYS A 23 -9.11 -10.47 -2.68
N ALA A 24 -7.81 -10.19 -2.53
CA ALA A 24 -6.96 -10.87 -1.57
C ALA A 24 -7.40 -10.58 -0.13
N LEU A 25 -7.73 -9.32 0.17
CA LEU A 25 -8.20 -8.88 1.49
C LEU A 25 -9.56 -9.46 1.86
N GLU A 26 -10.52 -9.45 0.93
CA GLU A 26 -11.84 -10.06 1.13
C GLU A 26 -11.74 -11.59 1.31
N SER A 27 -10.85 -12.25 0.58
CA SER A 27 -10.59 -13.69 0.74
C SER A 27 -9.96 -14.01 2.10
N PHE A 28 -9.01 -13.19 2.55
CA PHE A 28 -8.39 -13.32 3.87
C PHE A 28 -9.42 -13.15 5.00
N TRP A 29 -10.30 -12.15 4.93
CA TRP A 29 -11.35 -11.97 5.94
C TRP A 29 -12.38 -13.09 5.98
N LYS A 30 -12.61 -13.79 4.86
CA LYS A 30 -13.46 -14.98 4.83
C LYS A 30 -12.79 -16.23 5.41
N GLY A 31 -11.47 -16.19 5.61
CA GLY A 31 -10.67 -17.36 6.01
C GLY A 31 -10.24 -18.26 4.85
N ASP A 32 -10.51 -17.86 3.61
CA ASP A 32 -10.19 -18.62 2.39
C ASP A 32 -8.74 -18.39 1.91
N ASN A 33 -8.00 -17.48 2.56
CA ASN A 33 -6.64 -17.11 2.19
C ASN A 33 -5.73 -16.99 3.42
N SER A 34 -4.46 -17.37 3.29
CA SER A 34 -3.48 -17.22 4.37
C SER A 34 -2.94 -15.80 4.47
N LEU A 35 -2.43 -15.42 5.65
CA LEU A 35 -1.74 -14.15 5.85
C LEU A 35 -0.52 -14.02 4.93
N GLU A 36 0.23 -15.10 4.75
CA GLU A 36 1.40 -15.13 3.86
C GLU A 36 1.02 -14.83 2.40
N SER A 37 -0.05 -15.45 1.92
CA SER A 37 -0.56 -15.23 0.56
C SER A 37 -1.10 -13.81 0.38
N LEU A 38 -1.77 -13.27 1.40
CA LEU A 38 -2.17 -11.86 1.45
C LEU A 38 -0.95 -10.94 1.33
N GLN A 39 0.05 -11.11 2.21
CA GLN A 39 1.27 -10.30 2.22
C GLN A 39 2.02 -10.39 0.88
N LYS A 40 2.12 -11.59 0.30
CA LYS A 40 2.72 -11.79 -1.01
C LYS A 40 2.00 -10.98 -2.09
N THR A 41 0.67 -11.01 -2.11
CA THR A 41 -0.12 -10.24 -3.08
C THR A 41 0.17 -8.74 -3.00
N PHE A 42 0.25 -8.19 -1.78
CA PHE A 42 0.59 -6.77 -1.58
C PHE A 42 2.04 -6.45 -1.95
N ALA A 43 2.99 -7.36 -1.72
CA ALA A 43 4.38 -7.19 -2.15
C ALA A 43 4.50 -7.18 -3.67
N ASP A 44 3.84 -8.13 -4.35
CA ASP A 44 3.84 -8.23 -5.82
C ASP A 44 3.26 -6.95 -6.46
N LEU A 45 2.14 -6.43 -5.92
CA LEU A 45 1.53 -5.18 -6.37
C LEU A 45 2.45 -3.96 -6.18
N GLN A 46 3.19 -3.89 -5.08
CA GLN A 46 4.16 -2.82 -4.85
C GLN A 46 5.32 -2.88 -5.84
N VAL A 47 5.86 -4.07 -6.09
CA VAL A 47 6.93 -4.27 -7.06
C VAL A 47 6.47 -3.88 -8.47
N GLU A 48 5.25 -4.25 -8.87
CA GLU A 48 4.65 -3.85 -10.15
C GLU A 48 4.55 -2.32 -10.25
N ALA A 49 4.03 -1.65 -9.21
CA ALA A 49 3.88 -0.20 -9.16
C ALA A 49 5.23 0.54 -9.23
N TRP A 50 6.25 0.08 -8.52
CA TRP A 50 7.58 0.69 -8.56
C TRP A 50 8.25 0.48 -9.91
N THR A 51 8.12 -0.71 -10.49
CA THR A 51 8.67 -1.02 -11.81
C THR A 51 8.04 -0.13 -12.86
N LEU A 52 6.72 0.01 -12.85
CA LEU A 52 5.99 0.89 -13.77
C LEU A 52 6.43 2.36 -13.66
N GLN A 53 6.58 2.88 -12.45
CA GLN A 53 7.01 4.27 -12.23
C GLN A 53 8.47 4.49 -12.65
N LYS A 54 9.35 3.51 -12.38
CA LYS A 54 10.74 3.53 -12.81
C LYS A 54 10.84 3.51 -14.33
N ASP A 55 10.09 2.64 -14.99
CA ASP A 55 10.08 2.52 -16.46
C ASP A 55 9.49 3.76 -17.13
N ALA A 56 8.60 4.49 -16.43
CA ALA A 56 8.10 5.80 -16.85
C ALA A 56 9.10 6.95 -16.66
N GLY A 57 10.30 6.70 -16.12
CA GLY A 57 11.35 7.70 -15.93
C GLY A 57 11.18 8.60 -14.70
N ILE A 58 10.39 8.18 -13.70
CA ILE A 58 10.27 8.89 -12.43
C ILE A 58 11.57 8.70 -11.62
N GLN A 59 12.17 9.80 -11.20
CA GLN A 59 13.46 9.78 -10.49
C GLN A 59 13.31 9.46 -9.00
N LEU A 60 12.23 9.95 -8.38
CA LEU A 60 11.93 9.73 -6.96
C LEU A 60 10.54 9.10 -6.79
N ILE A 61 10.52 7.82 -6.42
CA ILE A 61 9.29 7.04 -6.27
C ILE A 61 8.87 7.05 -4.79
N GLY A 62 7.59 7.36 -4.55
CA GLY A 62 7.00 7.37 -3.22
C GLY A 62 6.74 5.93 -2.75
N LEU A 63 7.11 5.63 -1.51
CA LEU A 63 6.80 4.35 -0.86
C LEU A 63 5.57 4.55 0.02
N ASP A 64 4.42 4.03 -0.40
CA ASP A 64 3.13 4.25 0.26
C ASP A 64 2.38 2.94 0.58
N GLY A 65 3.06 1.79 0.67
CA GLY A 65 2.41 0.49 0.89
C GLY A 65 1.55 0.44 2.17
N THR A 66 0.25 0.14 2.02
CA THR A 66 -0.69 -0.19 3.11
C THR A 66 -1.55 -1.38 2.68
N MET A 67 -1.97 -2.21 3.64
CA MET A 67 -2.92 -3.30 3.40
C MET A 67 -4.38 -2.85 3.49
N TYR A 68 -4.64 -1.69 4.10
CA TYR A 68 -5.99 -1.18 4.30
C TYR A 68 -6.04 0.35 4.16
N ASP A 69 -5.51 1.06 5.15
CA ASP A 69 -5.50 2.51 5.20
C ASP A 69 -4.23 3.01 5.90
N GLN A 70 -3.58 3.99 5.28
CA GLN A 70 -2.32 4.54 5.78
C GLN A 70 -2.50 5.34 7.08
N VAL A 71 -3.66 5.95 7.33
CA VAL A 71 -3.92 6.65 8.60
C VAL A 71 -4.06 5.62 9.71
N LEU A 72 -4.75 4.51 9.45
CA LEU A 72 -4.83 3.38 10.37
C LEU A 72 -3.46 2.79 10.67
N ASP A 73 -2.56 2.66 9.69
CA ASP A 73 -1.20 2.15 9.93
C ASP A 73 -0.38 3.02 10.90
N TRP A 74 -0.67 4.33 10.94
CA TRP A 74 -0.04 5.25 11.90
C TRP A 74 -0.58 5.11 13.33
N VAL A 75 -1.80 4.59 13.52
CA VAL A 75 -2.46 4.51 14.83
C VAL A 75 -1.69 3.59 15.83
N PRO A 76 -1.34 2.34 15.47
CA PRO A 76 -0.52 1.48 16.32
C PRO A 76 0.87 2.06 16.63
N HIS A 77 1.48 2.78 15.67
CA HIS A 77 2.81 3.37 15.84
C HIS A 77 2.87 4.39 16.99
N HIS A 78 1.77 5.12 17.21
CA HIS A 78 1.67 6.14 18.24
C HIS A 78 1.15 5.62 19.59
N GLY A 79 1.09 4.30 19.76
CA GLY A 79 0.63 3.69 21.02
C GLY A 79 -0.89 3.72 21.21
N HIS A 80 -1.65 4.02 20.16
CA HIS A 80 -3.10 3.95 20.20
C HIS A 80 -3.53 2.56 19.71
N HIS A 81 -3.78 1.63 20.63
CA HIS A 81 -4.17 0.25 20.30
C HIS A 81 -5.68 -0.01 20.50
N SER A 82 -6.38 0.96 21.09
CA SER A 82 -7.77 0.79 21.50
C SER A 82 -8.52 2.09 21.31
N PHE A 83 -9.29 2.16 20.22
CA PHE A 83 -10.41 3.08 20.16
C PHE A 83 -11.53 2.48 21.03
N SER A 84 -11.47 2.74 22.34
CA SER A 84 -12.60 2.46 23.22
C SER A 84 -13.73 3.40 22.79
N LEU A 85 -14.78 2.83 22.20
CA LEU A 85 -16.05 3.54 22.07
C LEU A 85 -16.59 3.80 23.49
N PRO A 86 -16.96 5.04 23.85
CA PRO A 86 -17.69 5.25 25.08
C PRO A 86 -19.07 4.60 24.95
N GLY A 87 -19.29 3.44 25.60
CA GLY A 87 -20.62 2.83 25.70
C GLY A 87 -20.76 1.30 25.56
N THR A 88 -19.71 0.51 25.77
CA THR A 88 -19.82 -0.94 26.04
C THR A 88 -19.14 -1.30 27.33
#